data_AF-A0A954PQG8-F1
#
_entry.id   AF-A0A954PQG8-F1
#
_cell.length_a   1.000
_cell.length_b   1.000
_cell.length_c   1.000
_cell.angle_alpha   90.00
_cell.angle_beta   90.00
_cell.angle_gamma   90.00
#
_symmetry.space_group_name_H-M   'P 1'
#
loop_
_entity.id
_entity.type
_entity.pdbx_description
1 polymer ?
#
loop_
_entity_poly.entity_id
_entity_poly.type
_entity_poly.pdbx_seq_one_letter_code
_entity_poly.pdbx_strand_id
1 'polypeptide(L)'
;MENHRPLIVLISVAAYLAMCIGVGIWAMRRTKSTQDFFMAGRHLGIVVAAVAVFSSTMSGWGFVGGPGLVYKMGASSFWMIVCTSIGMSTTFFLLGKRLRLLAELREPVSLPDAVSARYGSRSTSLLTAVAILLGVMGYLATQILAMATVLQGI
;
A
#
# COMPACT_ATOMS: atom_id res chain seq x y z
N MET A 1 -14.66 32.72 -8.86
CA MET A 1 -14.53 31.33 -8.38
C MET A 1 -13.17 31.07 -7.70
N GLU A 2 -12.12 31.85 -7.96
CA GLU A 2 -10.78 31.64 -7.39
C GLU A 2 -10.67 31.90 -5.88
N ASN A 3 -11.37 32.91 -5.33
CA ASN A 3 -11.27 33.25 -3.89
C ASN A 3 -11.81 32.16 -2.93
N HIS A 4 -12.58 31.19 -3.42
CA HIS A 4 -13.15 30.11 -2.61
C HIS A 4 -12.42 28.78 -2.78
N ARG A 5 -11.55 28.64 -3.79
CA ARG A 5 -10.74 27.42 -4.02
C ARG A 5 -9.98 26.96 -2.77
N PRO A 6 -9.19 27.81 -2.08
CA PRO A 6 -8.41 27.34 -0.92
C PRO A 6 -9.31 26.88 0.22
N LEU A 7 -10.44 27.57 0.44
CA LEU A 7 -11.41 27.19 1.46
C LEU A 7 -12.06 25.82 1.16
N ILE A 8 -12.46 25.60 -0.11
CA ILE A 8 -13.05 24.32 -0.55
C ILE A 8 -12.04 23.18 -0.37
N VAL A 9 -10.78 23.39 -0.76
CA VAL A 9 -9.71 22.39 -0.60
C VAL A 9 -9.50 22.06 0.89
N LEU A 10 -9.39 23.08 1.74
CA LEU A 10 -9.15 22.88 3.17
C LEU A 10 -10.31 22.13 3.84
N ILE A 11 -11.56 22.51 3.55
CA ILE A 11 -12.75 21.81 4.07
C ILE A 11 -12.77 20.36 3.60
N SER A 12 -12.47 20.10 2.33
CA SER A 12 -12.46 18.75 1.76
C SER A 12 -11.40 17.86 2.42
N VAL A 13 -10.18 18.39 2.62
CA VAL A 13 -9.09 17.68 3.32
C VAL A 13 -9.46 17.42 4.78
N ALA A 14 -9.99 18.42 5.48
CA ALA A 14 -10.40 18.27 6.87
C ALA A 14 -11.52 17.23 7.03
N ALA A 15 -12.53 17.25 6.16
CA ALA A 15 -13.61 16.26 6.15
C ALA A 15 -13.09 14.84 5.88
N TYR A 16 -12.17 14.68 4.93
CA TYR A 16 -11.52 13.40 4.65
C TYR A 16 -10.73 12.87 5.85
N LEU A 17 -9.91 13.72 6.49
CA LEU A 17 -9.15 13.33 7.68
C LEU A 17 -10.08 12.94 8.84
N ALA A 18 -11.16 13.70 9.06
CA ALA A 18 -12.15 13.37 10.07
C ALA A 18 -12.82 12.01 9.80
N MET A 19 -13.15 11.72 8.54
CA MET A 19 -13.65 10.41 8.13
C MET A 19 -12.65 9.29 8.42
N CYS A 20 -11.37 9.46 8.05
CA CYS A 20 -10.32 8.49 8.33
C CYS A 20 -10.16 8.21 9.83
N ILE A 21 -10.15 9.26 10.65
CA ILE A 21 -10.09 9.13 12.11
C ILE A 21 -11.33 8.41 12.64
N GLY A 22 -12.53 8.74 12.16
CA GLY A 22 -13.77 8.09 12.54
C GLY A 22 -13.77 6.59 12.25
N VAL A 23 -13.34 6.20 11.04
CA VAL A 23 -13.18 4.79 10.65
C VAL A 23 -12.11 4.10 11.51
N GLY A 24 -11.00 4.79 11.81
CA GLY A 24 -9.96 4.29 12.70
C GLY A 24 -10.47 3.99 14.10
N ILE A 25 -11.19 4.92 14.73
CA ILE A 25 -11.79 4.73 16.05
C ILE A 25 -12.81 3.58 16.05
N TRP A 26 -13.64 3.50 15.01
CA TRP A 26 -14.59 2.41 14.85
C TRP A 26 -13.89 1.05 14.71
N ALA A 27 -12.83 0.97 13.91
CA ALA A 27 -12.05 -0.25 13.71
C ALA A 27 -11.30 -0.66 14.98
N MET A 28 -10.71 0.30 15.71
CA MET A 28 -10.01 0.03 16.98
C MET A 28 -10.92 -0.66 18.00
N ARG A 29 -12.22 -0.31 18.05
CA ARG A 29 -13.19 -0.97 18.94
C ARG A 29 -13.47 -2.44 18.58
N ARG A 30 -13.09 -2.89 17.39
CA ARG A 30 -13.29 -4.27 16.91
C ARG A 30 -12.03 -5.11 16.97
N THR A 31 -10.85 -4.50 17.08
CA THR A 31 -9.59 -5.22 17.26
C THR A 31 -9.49 -5.74 18.69
N LYS A 32 -9.56 -7.06 18.87
CA LYS A 32 -9.47 -7.71 20.19
C LYS A 32 -8.19 -8.52 20.38
N SER A 33 -7.52 -8.88 19.30
CA SER A 33 -6.30 -9.68 19.30
C SER A 33 -5.24 -9.16 18.33
N THR A 34 -4.01 -9.64 18.48
CA THR A 34 -2.90 -9.38 17.55
C THR A 34 -3.21 -9.87 16.13
N GLN A 35 -3.91 -11.00 15.99
CA GLN A 35 -4.33 -11.51 14.69
C GLN A 35 -5.42 -10.62 14.06
N ASP A 36 -6.32 -10.03 14.86
CA ASP A 36 -7.27 -9.04 14.34
C ASP A 36 -6.56 -7.80 13.82
N PHE A 37 -5.51 -7.36 14.51
CA PHE A 37 -4.75 -6.18 14.13
C PHE A 37 -3.94 -6.39 12.84
N PHE A 38 -3.19 -7.49 12.73
CA PHE A 38 -2.30 -7.72 11.58
C PHE A 38 -2.98 -8.42 10.39
N MET A 39 -3.99 -9.26 10.65
CA MET A 39 -4.60 -10.12 9.62
C MET A 39 -6.10 -9.87 9.43
N ALA A 40 -6.69 -8.87 10.11
CA ALA A 40 -8.13 -8.61 10.11
C ALA A 40 -8.96 -9.88 10.43
N GLY A 41 -8.43 -10.72 11.31
CA GLY A 41 -9.03 -12.02 11.69
C GLY A 41 -9.09 -13.06 10.56
N ARG A 42 -8.48 -12.80 9.39
CA ARG A 42 -8.59 -13.64 8.18
C ARG A 42 -10.03 -13.82 7.67
N HIS A 43 -10.93 -12.89 8.01
CA HIS A 43 -12.35 -12.95 7.64
C HIS A 43 -12.71 -12.08 6.42
N LEU A 44 -11.73 -11.42 5.81
CA LEU A 44 -11.98 -10.52 4.68
C LEU A 44 -12.37 -11.32 3.43
N GLY A 45 -13.58 -11.06 2.92
CA GLY A 45 -14.04 -11.61 1.65
C GLY A 45 -13.24 -11.09 0.46
N ILE A 46 -13.34 -11.77 -0.68
CA ILE A 46 -12.55 -11.50 -1.88
C ILE A 46 -12.66 -10.06 -2.39
N VAL A 47 -13.86 -9.47 -2.31
CA VAL A 47 -14.11 -8.09 -2.77
C VAL A 47 -13.36 -7.09 -1.91
N VAL A 48 -13.45 -7.24 -0.58
CA VAL A 48 -12.77 -6.34 0.36
C VAL A 48 -11.26 -6.48 0.24
N ALA A 49 -10.76 -7.72 0.11
CA ALA A 49 -9.35 -7.98 -0.10
C ALA A 49 -8.83 -7.36 -1.42
N ALA A 50 -9.58 -7.49 -2.51
CA ALA A 50 -9.21 -6.91 -3.81
C ALA A 50 -9.17 -5.37 -3.75
N VAL A 51 -10.17 -4.74 -3.14
CA VAL A 51 -10.19 -3.27 -2.94
C VAL A 51 -9.03 -2.83 -2.05
N ALA A 52 -8.72 -3.58 -0.97
CA ALA A 52 -7.58 -3.27 -0.11
C ALA A 52 -6.26 -3.33 -0.88
N VAL A 53 -6.02 -4.39 -1.67
CA VAL A 53 -4.83 -4.53 -2.51
C VAL A 53 -4.72 -3.38 -3.53
N PHE A 54 -5.83 -3.02 -4.17
CA PHE A 54 -5.86 -1.91 -5.10
C PHE A 54 -5.54 -0.58 -4.40
N SER A 55 -6.19 -0.32 -3.26
CA SER A 55 -5.93 0.88 -2.45
C SER A 55 -4.47 0.96 -1.99
N SER A 56 -3.85 -0.17 -1.62
CA SER A 56 -2.43 -0.21 -1.23
C SER A 56 -1.47 0.05 -2.40
N THR A 57 -1.92 -0.17 -3.64
CA THR A 57 -1.11 0.09 -4.85
C THR A 57 -1.15 1.57 -5.24
N MET A 58 -2.20 2.30 -4.84
CA MET A 58 -2.33 3.73 -5.14
C MET A 58 -1.40 4.58 -4.27
N SER A 59 -0.66 5.47 -4.92
CA SER A 59 0.39 6.28 -4.29
C SER A 59 0.55 7.64 -4.99
N GLY A 60 1.48 8.46 -4.52
CA GLY A 60 1.84 9.74 -5.14
C GLY A 60 2.34 9.57 -6.58
N TRP A 61 2.77 8.37 -6.94
CA TRP A 61 3.03 8.01 -8.33
C TRP A 61 1.77 8.17 -9.20
N GLY A 62 0.58 7.79 -8.73
CA GLY A 62 -0.64 7.86 -9.54
C GLY A 62 -1.04 9.30 -9.91
N PHE A 63 -0.71 10.27 -9.06
CA PHE A 63 -1.12 11.67 -9.23
C PHE A 63 -0.01 12.58 -9.78
N VAL A 64 1.25 12.29 -9.44
CA VAL A 64 2.39 13.14 -9.81
C VAL A 64 3.32 12.42 -10.78
N GLY A 65 3.80 11.23 -10.40
CA GLY A 65 4.82 10.51 -11.17
C GLY A 65 4.33 10.03 -12.54
N GLY A 66 3.21 9.34 -12.57
CA GLY A 66 2.59 8.75 -13.76
C GLY A 66 2.22 9.80 -14.80
N PRO A 67 1.40 10.81 -14.47
CA PRO A 67 1.09 11.90 -15.40
C PRO A 67 2.34 12.64 -15.88
N GLY A 68 3.31 12.89 -15.00
CA GLY A 68 4.58 13.51 -15.37
C GLY A 68 5.42 12.67 -16.34
N LEU A 69 5.38 11.34 -16.20
CA LEU A 69 6.03 10.43 -17.14
C LEU A 69 5.33 10.43 -18.50
N VAL A 70 4.00 10.31 -18.50
CA VAL A 70 3.18 10.32 -19.73
C VAL A 70 3.36 11.64 -20.49
N TYR A 71 3.42 12.76 -19.78
CA TYR A 71 3.70 14.06 -20.39
C TYR A 71 5.04 14.09 -21.13
N LYS A 72 6.08 13.43 -20.60
CA LYS A 72 7.42 13.40 -21.19
C LYS A 72 7.59 12.36 -22.30
N MET A 73 7.00 11.18 -22.12
CA MET A 73 7.24 10.00 -22.96
C MET A 73 6.09 9.68 -23.92
N GLY A 74 4.94 10.36 -23.78
CA GLY A 74 3.76 10.17 -24.61
C GLY A 74 3.23 8.73 -24.55
N ALA A 75 2.77 8.21 -25.69
CA ALA A 75 2.16 6.89 -25.80
C ALA A 75 3.09 5.74 -25.37
N SER A 76 4.42 5.94 -25.40
CA SER A 76 5.37 4.90 -24.97
C SER A 76 5.25 4.54 -23.49
N SER A 77 4.72 5.45 -22.65
CA SER A 77 4.41 5.16 -21.23
C SER A 77 3.37 4.06 -21.04
N PHE A 78 2.58 3.72 -22.08
CA PHE A 78 1.61 2.63 -22.01
C PHE A 78 2.26 1.29 -21.67
N TRP A 79 3.50 1.05 -22.12
CA TRP A 79 4.22 -0.19 -21.80
C TRP A 79 4.40 -0.40 -20.30
N MET A 80 4.49 0.67 -19.51
CA MET A 80 4.59 0.57 -18.07
C MET A 80 3.34 -0.09 -17.46
N ILE A 81 2.15 0.30 -17.92
CA ILE A 81 0.88 -0.28 -17.45
C ILE A 81 0.82 -1.77 -17.79
N VAL A 82 1.22 -2.14 -19.01
CA VAL A 82 1.20 -3.54 -19.47
C VAL A 82 2.20 -4.38 -18.66
N CYS A 83 3.45 -3.93 -18.54
CA CYS A 83 4.49 -4.63 -17.78
C CYS A 83 4.12 -4.79 -16.30
N THR A 84 3.64 -3.73 -15.65
CA THR A 84 3.25 -3.78 -14.24
C THR A 84 2.05 -4.70 -14.01
N SER A 85 1.05 -4.67 -14.90
CA SER A 85 -0.12 -5.55 -14.79
C SER A 85 0.26 -7.02 -14.95
N ILE A 86 1.11 -7.35 -15.93
CA ILE A 86 1.59 -8.72 -16.15
C ILE A 86 2.47 -9.16 -14.97
N GLY A 87 3.40 -8.32 -14.52
CA GLY A 87 4.31 -8.62 -13.41
C GLY A 87 3.57 -8.89 -12.11
N MET A 88 2.57 -8.04 -11.78
CA MET A 88 1.74 -8.22 -10.59
C MET A 88 0.91 -9.50 -10.68
N SER A 89 0.24 -9.74 -11.81
CA SER A 89 -0.57 -10.95 -12.02
C SER A 89 0.27 -12.23 -11.91
N THR A 90 1.45 -12.24 -12.53
CA THR A 90 2.39 -13.36 -12.48
C THR A 90 2.87 -13.61 -11.05
N THR A 91 3.21 -12.55 -10.32
CA THR A 91 3.64 -12.65 -8.92
C THR A 91 2.55 -13.26 -8.04
N PHE A 92 1.30 -12.79 -8.18
CA PHE A 92 0.16 -13.34 -7.45
C PHE A 92 -0.08 -14.82 -7.78
N PHE A 93 -0.02 -15.19 -9.06
CA PHE A 93 -0.22 -16.56 -9.50
C PHE A 93 0.86 -17.50 -8.97
N LEU A 94 2.13 -17.09 -9.00
CA LEU A 94 3.28 -17.92 -8.59
C LEU A 94 3.41 -18.02 -7.06
N LEU A 95 3.20 -16.92 -6.34
CA LEU A 95 3.48 -16.85 -4.90
C LEU A 95 2.23 -16.97 -4.03
N GLY A 96 1.04 -16.60 -4.53
CA GLY A 96 -0.18 -16.52 -3.73
C GLY A 96 -0.54 -17.83 -3.04
N LYS A 97 -0.59 -18.94 -3.80
CA LYS A 97 -0.88 -20.27 -3.24
C LYS A 97 0.18 -20.70 -2.22
N ARG A 98 1.47 -20.45 -2.52
CA ARG A 98 2.58 -20.86 -1.64
C ARG A 98 2.58 -20.11 -0.32
N LEU A 99 2.35 -18.80 -0.37
CA LEU A 99 2.24 -17.96 0.82
C LEU A 99 1.00 -18.30 1.64
N ARG A 100 -0.13 -18.64 1.00
CA ARG A 100 -1.33 -19.11 1.71
C ARG A 100 -1.08 -20.41 2.47
N LEU A 101 -0.49 -21.41 1.83
CA LEU A 101 -0.16 -22.67 2.50
C LEU A 101 0.82 -22.47 3.67
N LEU A 102 1.82 -21.59 3.49
CA LEU A 102 2.73 -21.22 4.58
C LEU A 102 2.00 -20.50 5.73
N ALA A 103 1.05 -19.62 5.40
CA ALA A 103 0.22 -18.91 6.37
C ALA A 103 -0.65 -19.85 7.21
N GLU A 104 -1.16 -20.93 6.60
CA GLU A 104 -1.96 -21.97 7.27
C GLU A 104 -1.11 -22.86 8.19
N LEU A 105 0.15 -23.12 7.85
CA LEU A 105 1.03 -24.02 8.62
C LEU A 105 1.80 -23.35 9.77
N ARG A 106 2.22 -22.10 9.57
CA ARG A 106 3.20 -21.42 10.44
C ARG A 106 2.70 -20.09 11.02
N GLU A 107 1.52 -19.65 10.58
CA GLU A 107 0.90 -18.38 10.96
C GLU A 107 1.82 -17.14 11.02
N PRO A 108 2.70 -16.91 10.02
CA PRO A 108 3.48 -15.68 9.93
C PRO A 108 2.57 -14.45 9.90
N VAL A 109 2.92 -13.45 10.70
CA VAL A 109 2.25 -12.13 10.73
C VAL A 109 2.96 -11.09 9.85
N SER A 110 4.20 -11.37 9.44
CA SER A 110 5.01 -10.49 8.59
C SER A 110 5.78 -11.24 7.50
N LEU A 111 6.26 -10.53 6.47
CA LEU A 111 7.12 -11.11 5.44
C LEU A 111 8.45 -11.66 6.00
N PRO A 112 9.17 -10.96 6.90
CA PRO A 112 10.32 -11.52 7.58
C PRO A 112 10.03 -12.80 8.35
N ASP A 113 8.84 -12.93 8.96
CA ASP A 113 8.43 -14.17 9.63
C ASP A 113 8.20 -15.30 8.63
N ALA A 114 7.58 -15.00 7.48
CA ALA A 114 7.41 -15.96 6.40
C ALA A 114 8.77 -16.45 5.85
N VAL A 115 9.76 -15.55 5.71
CA VAL A 115 11.13 -15.91 5.34
C VAL A 115 11.78 -16.77 6.42
N SER A 116 11.66 -16.39 7.70
CA SER A 116 12.16 -17.19 8.82
C SER A 116 11.55 -18.59 8.84
N ALA A 117 10.23 -18.70 8.67
CA ALA A 117 9.50 -19.97 8.67
C ALA A 117 9.87 -20.87 7.49
N ARG A 118 10.27 -20.28 6.35
CA ARG A 118 10.68 -21.02 5.16
C ARG A 118 12.14 -21.51 5.22
N TYR A 119 13.05 -20.67 5.72
CA TYR A 119 14.49 -20.94 5.66
C TYR A 119 15.10 -21.34 7.01
N GLY A 120 14.36 -21.23 8.12
CA GLY A 120 14.84 -21.56 9.47
C GLY A 120 15.97 -20.66 9.97
N SER A 121 16.20 -19.50 9.35
CA SER A 121 17.35 -18.64 9.64
C SER A 121 16.94 -17.23 10.06
N ARG A 122 17.29 -16.87 11.31
CA ARG A 122 17.05 -15.53 11.87
C ARG A 122 17.80 -14.43 11.11
N SER A 123 19.00 -14.73 10.60
CA SER A 123 19.78 -13.78 9.80
C SER A 123 19.08 -13.42 8.49
N THR A 124 18.47 -14.39 7.79
CA THR A 124 17.72 -14.12 6.55
C THR A 124 16.47 -13.29 6.79
N SER A 125 15.78 -13.54 7.90
CA SER A 125 14.63 -12.75 8.35
C SER A 125 15.04 -11.31 8.68
N LEU A 126 16.14 -11.12 9.41
CA LEU A 126 16.66 -9.80 9.75
C LEU A 126 17.04 -9.01 8.49
N LEU A 127 17.76 -9.63 7.55
CA LEU A 127 18.12 -9.00 6.28
C LEU A 127 16.88 -8.58 5.49
N THR A 128 15.85 -9.44 5.46
CA THR A 128 14.57 -9.12 4.81
C THR A 128 13.88 -7.93 5.49
N ALA A 129 13.85 -7.91 6.83
CA ALA A 129 13.26 -6.82 7.59
C ALA A 129 13.97 -5.48 7.32
N VAL A 130 15.31 -5.49 7.32
CA VAL A 130 16.11 -4.30 7.02
C VAL A 130 15.88 -3.82 5.59
N ALA A 131 15.88 -4.73 4.62
CA ALA A 131 15.62 -4.38 3.22
C ALA A 131 14.23 -3.75 3.03
N ILE A 132 13.20 -4.31 3.67
CA ILE A 132 11.84 -3.75 3.66
C ILE A 132 11.81 -2.37 4.32
N LEU A 133 12.42 -2.21 5.50
CA LEU A 133 12.46 -0.93 6.22
C LEU A 133 13.13 0.17 5.39
N LEU A 134 14.29 -0.12 4.80
CA LEU A 134 14.99 0.82 3.92
C LEU A 134 14.13 1.21 2.71
N GLY A 135 13.48 0.23 2.07
CA GLY A 135 12.59 0.48 0.95
C GLY A 135 11.37 1.33 1.33
N VAL A 136 10.74 1.03 2.48
CA VAL A 136 9.59 1.78 2.98
C VAL A 136 9.97 3.21 3.34
N MET A 137 11.14 3.44 3.94
CA MET A 137 11.59 4.81 4.24
C MET A 137 11.76 5.65 2.96
N GLY A 138 12.42 5.09 1.94
CA GLY A 138 12.55 5.76 0.65
C GLY A 138 11.19 6.02 -0.01
N TYR A 139 10.31 5.02 0.03
CA TYR A 139 8.95 5.15 -0.49
C TYR A 139 8.16 6.26 0.22
N LEU A 140 8.15 6.29 1.55
CA LEU A 140 7.46 7.33 2.32
C LEU A 140 8.00 8.74 2.02
N ALA A 141 9.32 8.88 1.83
CA ALA A 141 9.91 10.15 1.43
C ALA A 141 9.36 10.66 0.08
N THR A 142 9.22 9.77 -0.91
CA THR A 142 8.62 10.14 -2.21
C THR A 142 7.15 10.52 -2.11
N GLN A 143 6.40 9.92 -1.17
CA GLN A 143 5.00 10.24 -0.94
C GLN A 143 4.83 11.66 -0.36
N ILE A 144 5.68 12.02 0.61
CA ILE A 144 5.69 13.37 1.20
C ILE A 144 6.07 14.40 0.14
N LEU A 145 7.08 14.09 -0.70
CA LEU A 145 7.47 14.96 -1.81
C LEU A 145 6.32 15.18 -2.79
N ALA A 146 5.62 14.11 -3.21
CA ALA A 146 4.48 14.22 -4.11
C ALA A 146 3.36 15.10 -3.52
N MET A 147 3.05 14.92 -2.23
CA MET A 147 2.08 15.78 -1.53
C MET A 147 2.51 17.25 -1.53
N ALA A 148 3.79 17.53 -1.24
CA ALA A 148 4.32 18.88 -1.26
C ALA A 148 4.24 19.53 -2.66
N THR A 149 4.57 18.78 -3.71
CA THR A 149 4.45 19.24 -5.10
C THR A 149 3.01 19.61 -5.45
N VAL A 150 2.04 18.78 -5.05
CA VAL A 150 0.61 19.06 -5.29
C VAL A 150 0.17 20.31 -4.53
N LEU A 151 0.52 20.43 -3.24
CA LEU A 151 0.12 21.57 -2.41
C LEU A 151 0.72 22.90 -2.88
N GLN A 152 1.94 22.89 -3.43
CA GLN A 152 2.55 24.09 -4.01
C GLN A 152 1.85 24.57 -5.29
N GLY A 153 1.14 23.66 -5.99
CA GLY A 153 0.40 23.98 -7.21
C GLY A 153 -1.04 24.45 -6.97
N ILE A 154 -1.53 24.45 -5.73
CA ILE A 154 -2.88 24.87 -5.36
C ILE A 154 -2.87 26.35 -4.97
#